data_AF-A0A3B8NFN6-F1
#
_entry.id   AF-A0A3B8NFN6-F1
#
_cell.length_a   1.000
_cell.length_b   1.000
_cell.length_c   1.000
_cell.angle_alpha   90.00
_cell.angle_beta   90.00
_cell.angle_gamma   90.00
#
_symmetry.space_group_name_H-M   'P 1'
#
loop_
_entity.id
_entity.type
_entity.pdbx_description
1 polymer ?
#
loop_
_entity_poly.entity_id
_entity_poly.type
_entity_poly.pdbx_seq_one_letter_code
_entity_poly.pdbx_strand_id
1 'polypeptide(L)'
;MTSLKWRKILVFCLVCICSTAYQVATAITVVFRNDADYQGTDDTFVRNGNAFSGGMSNFGKCATIEINGQTRIGLIRFDVSSLKKKYLQINSVTLRLFSKNAPQNGSVSAHRLDIANSAWREGGNCGGTVFGGNRHEVTWFHLADYGGLSSKPSWASGTAGPTDPGIDYDDEALGVTDNLDSSENTKFDIEFDGDLNGLIDDWSISSPIQGLRDRGGNPCWTSDWNWNQPAPETTNEGILLKGSDNTTHIFHSSEAKDKELRPQLIVTYSATFEIIKIIRDPDTGAATIQFSSSPGEEYAVDASYDLHTWEELDDGVIGEKDKTEFVDDFLAPENEAGEIFYRVRTLD
;
A
#
# COMPACT_ATOMS: atom_id res chain seq x y z
N MET A 1 28.01 27.72 69.65
CA MET A 1 28.79 27.41 68.42
C MET A 1 29.40 26.04 68.63
N THR A 2 29.05 24.95 67.95
CA THR A 2 28.52 24.71 66.61
C THR A 2 27.77 23.37 66.62
N SER A 3 26.59 23.32 66.00
CA SER A 3 25.79 22.10 65.85
C SER A 3 26.38 21.18 64.78
N LEU A 4 26.61 19.91 65.09
CA LEU A 4 26.92 18.88 64.09
C LEU A 4 25.64 18.09 63.79
N LYS A 5 24.91 18.50 62.75
CA LYS A 5 23.72 17.80 62.26
C LYS A 5 24.13 16.53 61.51
N TRP A 6 23.60 15.40 61.96
CA TRP A 6 23.60 14.13 61.22
C TRP A 6 22.88 14.30 59.88
N ARG A 7 23.57 14.00 58.76
CA ARG A 7 22.91 13.76 57.47
C ARG A 7 22.75 12.25 57.30
N LYS A 8 21.53 11.76 57.46
CA LYS A 8 21.12 10.46 56.93
C LYS A 8 21.04 10.62 55.40
N ILE A 9 21.93 9.95 54.68
CA ILE A 9 21.84 9.82 53.23
C ILE A 9 20.82 8.70 52.99
N LEU A 10 19.61 9.06 52.59
CA LEU A 10 18.64 8.12 52.04
C LEU A 10 19.05 7.87 50.58
N VAL A 11 19.57 6.68 50.29
CA VAL A 11 19.76 6.21 48.92
C VAL A 11 18.41 5.70 48.45
N PHE A 12 17.71 6.47 47.62
CA PHE A 12 16.58 5.96 46.85
C PHE A 12 17.16 5.12 45.70
N CYS A 13 17.15 3.79 45.87
CA CYS A 13 17.26 2.89 44.73
C CYS A 13 15.96 3.02 43.93
N LEU A 14 16.00 3.83 42.86
CA LEU A 14 14.99 3.82 41.82
C LEU A 14 15.11 2.48 41.09
N VAL A 15 14.37 1.47 41.56
CA VAL A 15 14.14 0.26 40.79
C VAL A 15 13.13 0.65 39.72
N CYS A 16 13.60 1.05 38.55
CA CYS A 16 12.78 1.07 37.34
C CYS A 16 12.40 -0.37 37.03
N ILE A 17 11.26 -0.81 37.57
CA ILE A 17 10.57 -1.97 37.02
C ILE A 17 10.06 -1.49 35.67
N CYS A 18 10.82 -1.76 34.61
CA CYS A 18 10.29 -1.74 33.26
C CYS A 18 9.26 -2.86 33.19
N SER A 19 8.02 -2.57 33.58
CA SER A 19 6.88 -3.31 33.05
C SER A 19 6.94 -3.07 31.54
N THR A 20 7.43 -4.07 30.81
CA THR A 20 7.15 -4.18 29.39
C THR A 20 5.64 -4.27 29.28
N ALA A 21 4.97 -3.13 29.10
CA ALA A 21 3.61 -3.10 28.63
C ALA A 21 3.64 -3.82 27.28
N TYR A 22 3.16 -5.06 27.26
CA TYR A 22 2.84 -5.72 26.00
C TYR A 22 1.69 -4.91 25.41
N GLN A 23 2.01 -3.94 24.55
CA GLN A 23 1.02 -3.38 23.65
C GLN A 23 0.47 -4.55 22.84
N VAL A 24 -0.80 -4.87 23.04
CA VAL A 24 -1.48 -5.87 22.24
C VAL A 24 -1.57 -5.28 20.85
N ALA A 25 -0.77 -5.81 19.93
CA ALA A 25 -0.83 -5.41 18.54
C ALA A 25 -2.11 -6.00 17.94
N THR A 26 -3.06 -5.14 17.58
CA THR A 26 -4.27 -5.57 16.88
C THR A 26 -3.95 -5.76 15.41
N ALA A 27 -4.38 -6.90 14.85
CA ALA A 27 -4.26 -7.17 13.42
C ALA A 27 -5.35 -6.42 12.65
N ILE A 28 -4.94 -5.47 11.80
CA ILE A 28 -5.81 -4.67 10.95
C ILE A 28 -5.63 -5.17 9.51
N THR A 29 -6.73 -5.39 8.79
CA THR A 29 -6.69 -5.76 7.36
C THR A 29 -7.25 -4.65 6.51
N VAL A 30 -6.49 -4.24 5.48
CA VAL A 30 -6.91 -3.24 4.49
C VAL A 30 -6.91 -3.89 3.12
N VAL A 31 -7.95 -3.60 2.33
CA VAL A 31 -8.10 -4.09 0.95
C VAL A 31 -8.03 -2.89 0.00
N PHE A 32 -7.00 -2.87 -0.85
CA PHE A 32 -6.84 -1.86 -1.90
C PHE A 32 -7.47 -2.37 -3.19
N ARG A 33 -8.61 -1.79 -3.59
CA ARG A 33 -9.37 -2.18 -4.79
C ARG A 33 -10.05 -0.97 -5.40
N ASN A 34 -9.92 -0.75 -6.71
CA ASN A 34 -10.55 0.39 -7.37
C ASN A 34 -12.09 0.35 -7.26
N ASP A 35 -12.68 1.15 -6.37
CA ASP A 35 -14.12 1.28 -6.10
C ASP A 35 -14.51 2.73 -5.72
N ALA A 36 -15.60 2.94 -4.98
CA ALA A 36 -16.00 4.31 -4.63
C ALA A 36 -15.02 4.99 -3.65
N ASP A 37 -14.37 4.20 -2.79
CA ASP A 37 -13.59 4.68 -1.66
C ASP A 37 -12.07 4.66 -1.95
N TYR A 38 -11.67 3.90 -2.97
CA TYR A 38 -10.29 3.83 -3.43
C TYR A 38 -10.18 3.88 -4.96
N GLN A 39 -9.27 4.70 -5.47
CA GLN A 39 -8.98 4.85 -6.91
C GLN A 39 -7.46 4.91 -7.12
N GLY A 40 -6.71 3.92 -6.63
CA GLY A 40 -5.25 3.93 -6.63
C GLY A 40 -4.57 2.75 -7.34
N THR A 41 -5.33 1.93 -8.06
CA THR A 41 -4.75 0.86 -8.90
C THR A 41 -4.50 1.38 -10.31
N ASP A 42 -3.27 1.19 -10.79
CA ASP A 42 -2.91 1.27 -12.20
C ASP A 42 -2.49 -0.14 -12.64
N ASP A 43 -2.95 -0.60 -13.79
CA ASP A 43 -2.54 -1.90 -14.32
C ASP A 43 -2.54 -1.95 -15.84
N THR A 44 -1.71 -2.84 -16.38
CA THR A 44 -1.66 -3.11 -17.81
C THR A 44 -0.99 -4.44 -18.09
N PHE A 45 -0.88 -4.79 -19.36
CA PHE A 45 0.00 -5.85 -19.80
C PHE A 45 0.77 -5.42 -21.03
N VAL A 46 1.95 -6.01 -21.15
CA VAL A 46 2.85 -5.80 -22.27
C VAL A 46 2.91 -7.09 -23.07
N ARG A 47 2.83 -7.01 -24.40
CA ARG A 47 2.87 -8.19 -25.29
C ARG A 47 3.94 -8.06 -26.36
N ASN A 48 4.70 -9.13 -26.57
CA ASN A 48 5.70 -9.22 -27.64
C ASN A 48 5.02 -9.16 -29.02
N GLY A 49 5.35 -8.14 -29.82
CA GLY A 49 4.85 -7.91 -31.18
C GLY A 49 5.77 -8.45 -32.28
N ASN A 50 5.32 -8.36 -33.55
CA ASN A 50 6.14 -8.73 -34.70
C ASN A 50 7.16 -7.64 -35.06
N ALA A 51 8.21 -7.97 -35.82
CA ALA A 51 9.32 -7.09 -36.19
C ALA A 51 8.95 -5.76 -36.90
N PHE A 52 7.75 -5.63 -37.47
CA PHE A 52 7.23 -4.38 -38.06
C PHE A 52 6.41 -3.52 -37.08
N SER A 53 6.04 -4.07 -35.91
CA SER A 53 5.41 -3.38 -34.79
C SER A 53 6.38 -3.10 -33.63
N GLY A 54 7.66 -3.44 -33.80
CA GLY A 54 8.75 -2.93 -32.98
C GLY A 54 8.73 -3.33 -31.50
N GLY A 55 8.71 -4.62 -31.17
CA GLY A 55 8.90 -5.07 -29.78
C GLY A 55 7.61 -5.20 -28.97
N MET A 56 7.72 -5.02 -27.66
CA MET A 56 6.69 -5.31 -26.65
C MET A 56 5.75 -4.11 -26.47
N SER A 57 4.47 -4.28 -26.82
CA SER A 57 3.45 -3.22 -26.79
C SER A 57 2.68 -3.19 -25.47
N ASN A 58 2.52 -1.99 -24.87
CA ASN A 58 1.65 -1.73 -23.72
C ASN A 58 0.19 -1.60 -24.22
N PHE A 59 -0.74 -2.35 -23.62
CA PHE A 59 -2.14 -2.38 -24.06
C PHE A 59 -3.04 -1.40 -23.31
N GLY A 60 -2.48 -0.63 -22.36
CA GLY A 60 -3.14 0.42 -21.62
C GLY A 60 -4.33 -0.08 -20.81
N LYS A 61 -5.32 0.81 -20.69
CA LYS A 61 -6.58 0.70 -19.95
C LYS A 61 -7.52 -0.35 -20.53
N CYS A 62 -7.13 -1.62 -20.44
CA CYS A 62 -7.92 -2.77 -20.86
C CYS A 62 -8.72 -3.35 -19.70
N ALA A 63 -9.88 -3.96 -19.98
CA ALA A 63 -10.68 -4.68 -18.98
C ALA A 63 -10.06 -6.03 -18.53
N THR A 64 -8.82 -6.32 -18.97
CA THR A 64 -8.11 -7.59 -18.72
C THR A 64 -6.61 -7.40 -18.71
N ILE A 65 -5.92 -8.27 -17.99
CA ILE A 65 -4.47 -8.44 -17.99
C ILE A 65 -4.16 -9.83 -18.55
N GLU A 66 -3.32 -9.93 -19.58
CA GLU A 66 -2.87 -11.22 -20.13
C GLU A 66 -1.42 -11.51 -19.74
N ILE A 67 -1.13 -12.73 -19.29
CA ILE A 67 0.19 -13.17 -18.79
C ILE A 67 0.54 -14.54 -19.36
N ASN A 68 1.82 -14.73 -19.72
CA ASN A 68 2.44 -16.04 -19.95
C ASN A 68 3.96 -15.93 -19.70
N GLY A 69 4.73 -16.98 -19.98
CA GLY A 69 6.15 -17.04 -19.70
C GLY A 69 7.06 -16.43 -20.76
N GLN A 70 6.56 -16.08 -21.95
CA GLN A 70 7.42 -15.67 -23.08
C GLN A 70 7.03 -14.37 -23.77
N THR A 71 5.74 -14.12 -23.93
CA THR A 71 5.23 -13.09 -24.84
C THR A 71 4.27 -12.12 -24.18
N ARG A 72 3.89 -12.32 -22.92
CA ARG A 72 2.91 -11.49 -22.22
C ARG A 72 3.32 -11.31 -20.76
N ILE A 73 3.47 -10.07 -20.33
CA ILE A 73 3.88 -9.71 -18.97
C ILE A 73 2.82 -8.76 -18.40
N GLY A 74 2.31 -9.07 -17.21
CA GLY A 74 1.39 -8.18 -16.50
C GLY A 74 2.16 -7.18 -15.64
N LEU A 75 1.62 -5.96 -15.52
CA LEU A 75 2.11 -4.92 -14.62
C LEU A 75 0.94 -4.40 -13.80
N ILE A 76 1.12 -4.29 -12.49
CA ILE A 76 0.08 -3.76 -11.61
C ILE A 76 0.70 -2.99 -10.44
N ARG A 77 0.07 -1.89 -10.04
CA ARG A 77 0.50 -1.04 -8.92
C ARG A 77 -0.70 -0.65 -8.09
N PHE A 78 -0.48 -0.53 -6.77
CA PHE A 78 -1.47 -0.02 -5.82
C PHE A 78 -0.87 1.14 -5.03
N ASP A 79 -1.58 2.26 -4.95
CA ASP A 79 -1.27 3.37 -4.04
C ASP A 79 -1.55 2.97 -2.59
N VAL A 80 -0.51 2.49 -1.90
CA VAL A 80 -0.55 2.12 -0.48
C VAL A 80 -0.06 3.24 0.45
N SER A 81 0.00 4.49 -0.03
CA SER A 81 0.52 5.61 0.78
C SER A 81 -0.29 5.89 2.06
N SER A 82 -1.54 5.42 2.11
CA SER A 82 -2.38 5.46 3.30
C SER A 82 -1.84 4.61 4.45
N LEU A 83 -0.91 3.67 4.21
CA LEU A 83 -0.26 2.85 5.26
C LEU A 83 0.97 3.50 5.88
N LYS A 84 1.44 4.63 5.34
CA LYS A 84 2.67 5.28 5.79
C LYS A 84 2.62 5.57 7.29
N LYS A 85 3.52 4.94 8.05
CA LYS A 85 3.62 5.02 9.53
C LYS A 85 2.38 4.50 10.29
N LYS A 86 1.57 3.62 9.71
CA LYS A 86 0.39 3.04 10.37
C LYS A 86 0.62 1.69 11.05
N TYR A 87 1.73 1.03 10.74
CA TYR A 87 2.02 -0.31 11.22
C TYR A 87 3.36 -0.37 11.96
N LEU A 88 3.46 -1.30 12.90
CA LEU A 88 4.72 -1.80 13.43
C LEU A 88 5.26 -2.94 12.55
N GLN A 89 4.37 -3.80 12.09
CA GLN A 89 4.71 -5.00 11.35
C GLN A 89 3.65 -5.29 10.29
N ILE A 90 4.09 -5.61 9.08
CA ILE A 90 3.26 -6.21 8.05
C ILE A 90 3.23 -7.73 8.31
N ASN A 91 2.03 -8.25 8.58
CA ASN A 91 1.84 -9.66 8.90
C ASN A 91 1.70 -10.50 7.63
N SER A 92 1.01 -9.96 6.62
CA SER A 92 0.85 -10.60 5.31
C SER A 92 0.51 -9.59 4.23
N VAL A 93 0.87 -9.93 2.99
CA VAL A 93 0.44 -9.25 1.78
C VAL A 93 -0.03 -10.31 0.79
N THR A 94 -1.21 -10.11 0.22
CA THR A 94 -1.77 -11.00 -0.80
C THR A 94 -2.21 -10.18 -2.00
N LEU A 95 -1.68 -10.51 -3.18
CA LEU A 95 -2.24 -10.06 -4.44
C LEU A 95 -3.36 -11.01 -4.86
N ARG A 96 -4.60 -10.54 -4.83
CA ARG A 96 -5.76 -11.28 -5.31
C ARG A 96 -6.17 -10.79 -6.69
N LEU A 97 -6.17 -11.71 -7.63
CA LEU A 97 -6.68 -11.53 -8.99
C LEU A 97 -7.95 -12.36 -9.17
N PHE A 98 -8.67 -12.09 -10.26
CA PHE A 98 -9.86 -12.85 -10.63
C PHE A 98 -9.67 -13.39 -12.05
N SER A 99 -9.64 -14.72 -12.16
CA SER A 99 -9.41 -15.40 -13.44
C SER A 99 -10.56 -15.13 -14.40
N LYS A 100 -10.27 -14.80 -15.65
CA LYS A 100 -11.26 -14.65 -16.72
C LYS A 100 -11.27 -15.83 -17.68
N ASN A 101 -10.19 -16.60 -17.67
CA ASN A 101 -10.13 -17.90 -18.32
C ASN A 101 -9.80 -18.99 -17.29
N ALA A 102 -9.84 -20.25 -17.73
CA ALA A 102 -9.62 -21.42 -16.90
C ALA A 102 -8.37 -22.23 -17.34
N PRO A 103 -7.15 -21.67 -17.27
CA PRO A 103 -5.93 -22.47 -17.46
C PRO A 103 -5.94 -23.67 -16.52
N GLN A 104 -5.61 -24.85 -17.05
CA GLN A 104 -5.57 -26.11 -16.29
C GLN A 104 -4.14 -26.52 -15.92
N ASN A 105 -3.16 -25.67 -16.23
CA ASN A 105 -1.73 -25.87 -16.02
C ASN A 105 -1.04 -24.50 -15.96
N GLY A 106 0.20 -24.50 -15.50
CA GLY A 106 1.04 -23.32 -15.37
C GLY A 106 0.84 -22.61 -14.04
N SER A 107 1.76 -21.72 -13.71
CA SER A 107 1.72 -20.88 -12.52
C SER A 107 1.98 -19.43 -12.88
N VAL A 108 1.58 -18.52 -11.99
CA VAL A 108 1.87 -17.09 -12.12
C VAL A 108 2.72 -16.68 -10.93
N SER A 109 3.87 -16.06 -11.21
CA SER A 109 4.72 -15.44 -10.22
C SER A 109 4.52 -13.93 -10.19
N ALA A 110 4.59 -13.36 -8.99
CA ALA A 110 4.67 -11.93 -8.76
C ALA A 110 6.11 -11.55 -8.40
N HIS A 111 6.66 -10.55 -9.07
CA HIS A 111 7.99 -9.99 -8.80
C HIS A 111 7.87 -8.51 -8.50
N ARG A 112 8.72 -8.02 -7.60
CA ARG A 112 8.93 -6.58 -7.42
C ARG A 112 9.59 -6.04 -8.68
N LEU A 113 9.04 -5.00 -9.28
CA LEU A 113 9.67 -4.36 -10.45
C LEU A 113 10.89 -3.54 -9.99
N ASP A 114 11.95 -3.43 -10.79
CA ASP A 114 13.10 -2.62 -10.39
C ASP A 114 12.72 -1.12 -10.40
N ILE A 115 13.29 -0.35 -9.46
CA ILE A 115 13.06 1.09 -9.35
C ILE A 115 13.47 1.84 -10.63
N ALA A 116 14.44 1.33 -11.39
CA ALA A 116 14.85 1.84 -12.70
C ALA A 116 13.74 1.71 -13.76
N ASN A 117 12.67 0.97 -13.48
CA ASN A 117 11.50 0.83 -14.32
C ASN A 117 10.22 1.39 -13.69
N SER A 118 10.30 2.03 -12.52
CA SER A 118 9.16 2.63 -11.80
C SER A 118 8.41 3.70 -12.59
N ALA A 119 9.01 4.22 -13.67
CA ALA A 119 8.43 5.21 -14.56
C ALA A 119 7.36 4.67 -15.53
N TRP A 120 6.96 3.39 -15.44
CA TRP A 120 5.89 2.85 -16.28
C TRP A 120 4.54 3.49 -15.95
N ARG A 121 3.65 3.47 -16.95
CA ARG A 121 2.31 4.05 -16.87
C ARG A 121 1.28 3.16 -17.54
N GLU A 122 0.08 3.13 -16.98
CA GLU A 122 -1.10 2.62 -17.67
C GLU A 122 -1.51 3.63 -18.77
N GLY A 123 -1.61 3.17 -20.02
CA GLY A 123 -2.08 4.00 -21.13
C GLY A 123 -3.60 4.23 -21.07
N GLY A 124 -4.11 5.31 -21.67
CA GLY A 124 -5.52 5.70 -21.55
C GLY A 124 -6.56 4.87 -22.34
N ASN A 125 -6.15 3.94 -23.20
CA ASN A 125 -7.05 3.15 -24.06
C ASN A 125 -6.58 1.70 -24.20
N CYS A 126 -7.53 0.78 -24.43
CA CYS A 126 -7.24 -0.62 -24.68
C CYS A 126 -6.81 -0.89 -26.13
N GLY A 127 -5.65 -1.52 -26.32
CA GLY A 127 -5.35 -2.30 -27.52
C GLY A 127 -5.02 -1.55 -28.83
N GLY A 128 -4.47 -0.34 -28.80
CA GLY A 128 -3.97 0.26 -30.03
C GLY A 128 -3.43 1.67 -29.94
N THR A 129 -2.63 2.07 -30.94
CA THR A 129 -2.17 3.45 -31.11
C THR A 129 -3.32 4.31 -31.60
N VAL A 130 -3.66 5.36 -30.85
CA VAL A 130 -4.70 6.30 -31.28
C VAL A 130 -4.08 7.36 -32.20
N PHE A 131 -4.30 7.24 -33.51
CA PHE A 131 -3.85 8.22 -34.51
C PHE A 131 -5.03 9.07 -35.04
N GLY A 132 -5.21 10.30 -34.53
CA GLY A 132 -6.07 11.33 -35.15
C GLY A 132 -7.15 11.93 -34.26
N GLY A 133 -7.22 13.27 -34.26
CA GLY A 133 -7.96 14.13 -33.33
C GLY A 133 -7.01 14.62 -32.25
N ASN A 134 -6.59 15.91 -32.28
CA ASN A 134 -5.64 16.53 -31.33
C ASN A 134 -4.61 15.52 -30.76
N ARG A 135 -3.84 14.95 -31.70
CA ARG A 135 -2.94 13.81 -31.50
C ARG A 135 -2.03 14.03 -30.28
N HIS A 136 -1.64 12.92 -29.65
CA HIS A 136 -0.80 12.79 -28.43
C HIS A 136 -1.56 12.55 -27.10
N GLU A 137 -2.64 11.75 -27.13
CA GLU A 137 -3.04 10.95 -25.96
C GLU A 137 -2.06 9.77 -25.86
N VAL A 138 -1.18 9.84 -24.87
CA VAL A 138 -0.03 8.95 -24.69
C VAL A 138 -0.53 7.55 -24.36
N THR A 139 -0.67 6.71 -25.38
CA THR A 139 -1.12 5.32 -25.24
C THR A 139 0.03 4.31 -25.39
N TRP A 140 1.25 4.79 -25.68
CA TRP A 140 2.39 3.94 -26.06
C TRP A 140 3.75 4.41 -25.52
N PHE A 141 3.91 5.70 -25.21
CA PHE A 141 5.17 6.21 -24.69
C PHE A 141 5.12 6.19 -23.18
N HIS A 142 5.76 5.15 -22.63
CA HIS A 142 6.70 5.18 -21.51
C HIS A 142 6.89 3.71 -21.10
N LEU A 143 8.03 3.17 -21.51
CA LEU A 143 8.51 1.79 -21.38
C LEU A 143 8.12 0.77 -22.47
N ALA A 144 7.04 0.89 -23.23
CA ALA A 144 6.84 0.00 -24.40
C ALA A 144 7.71 0.41 -25.60
N ASP A 145 8.61 -0.48 -26.04
CA ASP A 145 9.49 -0.28 -27.18
C ASP A 145 8.68 -0.04 -28.47
N TYR A 146 9.11 0.96 -29.25
CA TYR A 146 8.79 1.07 -30.67
C TYR A 146 10.09 0.79 -31.41
N GLY A 147 10.35 -0.49 -31.61
CA GLY A 147 11.48 -1.11 -32.32
C GLY A 147 11.52 -0.73 -33.79
N GLY A 148 11.79 0.55 -34.05
CA GLY A 148 11.95 1.11 -35.37
C GLY A 148 12.54 2.52 -35.43
N LEU A 149 12.59 3.28 -34.32
CA LEU A 149 13.05 4.69 -34.37
C LEU A 149 14.08 5.09 -33.30
N SER A 150 14.30 4.27 -32.26
CA SER A 150 15.38 4.39 -31.27
C SER A 150 16.28 3.15 -31.33
N SER A 151 17.58 3.29 -31.09
CA SER A 151 18.52 2.16 -31.02
C SER A 151 18.53 1.43 -29.68
N LYS A 152 17.80 1.91 -28.65
CA LYS A 152 17.73 1.28 -27.33
C LYS A 152 16.30 1.34 -26.75
N PRO A 153 15.72 0.21 -26.31
CA PRO A 153 14.47 0.17 -25.55
C PRO A 153 14.55 0.97 -24.24
N SER A 154 13.39 1.43 -23.75
CA SER A 154 13.32 2.28 -22.54
C SER A 154 13.45 1.50 -21.22
N TRP A 155 13.24 0.18 -21.21
CA TRP A 155 13.43 -0.66 -20.02
C TRP A 155 14.89 -0.70 -19.59
N ALA A 156 15.15 -0.87 -18.30
CA ALA A 156 16.48 -0.84 -17.71
C ALA A 156 17.44 -1.85 -18.37
N SER A 157 16.95 -3.05 -18.68
CA SER A 157 17.70 -4.09 -19.42
C SER A 157 18.05 -3.71 -20.86
N GLY A 158 17.34 -2.74 -21.45
CA GLY A 158 17.44 -2.46 -22.87
C GLY A 158 16.83 -3.55 -23.75
N THR A 159 15.93 -4.38 -23.22
CA THR A 159 15.09 -5.29 -24.01
C THR A 159 13.71 -4.68 -24.27
N ALA A 160 13.00 -5.26 -25.24
CA ALA A 160 11.61 -4.95 -25.47
C ALA A 160 10.78 -5.64 -24.37
N GLY A 161 10.64 -5.00 -23.21
CA GLY A 161 9.91 -5.50 -22.04
C GLY A 161 10.76 -5.50 -20.77
N PRO A 162 10.16 -5.60 -19.57
CA PRO A 162 10.90 -5.91 -18.35
C PRO A 162 11.17 -7.42 -18.31
N THR A 163 12.18 -7.90 -19.02
CA THR A 163 12.41 -9.34 -19.22
C THR A 163 13.55 -9.93 -18.41
N ASP A 164 14.46 -9.09 -17.93
CA ASP A 164 15.73 -9.57 -17.39
C ASP A 164 15.72 -9.52 -15.85
N PRO A 165 15.75 -10.67 -15.16
CA PRO A 165 15.75 -10.71 -13.71
C PRO A 165 17.03 -10.08 -13.13
N GLY A 166 16.92 -9.40 -12.00
CA GLY A 166 17.98 -8.63 -11.35
C GLY A 166 18.34 -7.32 -12.04
N ILE A 167 17.67 -6.98 -13.15
CA ILE A 167 17.81 -5.68 -13.84
C ILE A 167 16.45 -5.00 -13.95
N ASP A 168 15.44 -5.73 -14.43
CA ASP A 168 14.12 -5.17 -14.64
C ASP A 168 13.15 -5.41 -13.50
N TYR A 169 13.37 -6.50 -12.76
CA TYR A 169 12.59 -6.97 -11.63
C TYR A 169 13.45 -7.87 -10.75
N ASP A 170 13.06 -8.06 -9.50
CA ASP A 170 13.79 -8.91 -8.57
C ASP A 170 13.80 -10.38 -9.03
N ASP A 171 14.98 -11.01 -8.99
CA ASP A 171 15.13 -12.42 -9.40
C ASP A 171 14.30 -13.36 -8.52
N GLU A 172 14.27 -13.10 -7.21
CA GLU A 172 13.38 -13.77 -6.28
C GLU A 172 11.94 -13.23 -6.44
N ALA A 173 10.99 -14.14 -6.64
CA ALA A 173 9.59 -13.78 -6.69
C ALA A 173 9.10 -13.37 -5.29
N LEU A 174 8.24 -12.34 -5.23
CA LEU A 174 7.44 -12.05 -4.05
C LEU A 174 6.53 -13.23 -3.72
N GLY A 175 6.01 -13.94 -4.72
CA GLY A 175 5.20 -15.13 -4.51
C GLY A 175 4.88 -15.84 -5.82
N VAL A 176 4.43 -17.09 -5.72
CA VAL A 176 4.07 -17.93 -6.87
C VAL A 176 2.84 -18.76 -6.53
N THR A 177 1.86 -18.79 -7.43
CA THR A 177 0.66 -19.63 -7.28
C THR A 177 0.42 -20.46 -8.54
N ASP A 178 0.16 -21.75 -8.37
CA ASP A 178 -0.20 -22.65 -9.45
C ASP A 178 -1.67 -22.44 -9.87
N ASN A 179 -1.92 -22.51 -11.16
CA ASN A 179 -3.26 -22.38 -11.72
C ASN A 179 -3.84 -23.74 -12.13
N LEU A 180 -4.03 -24.62 -11.14
CA LEU A 180 -4.43 -26.02 -11.38
C LEU A 180 -5.95 -26.19 -11.53
N ASP A 181 -6.75 -25.36 -10.85
CA ASP A 181 -8.21 -25.53 -10.75
C ASP A 181 -8.99 -24.22 -11.05
N SER A 182 -8.45 -23.32 -11.87
CA SER A 182 -9.17 -22.07 -12.15
C SER A 182 -10.47 -22.30 -12.92
N SER A 183 -11.45 -21.49 -12.56
CA SER A 183 -12.65 -21.27 -13.37
C SER A 183 -12.86 -19.77 -13.57
N GLU A 184 -13.77 -19.41 -14.46
CA GLU A 184 -14.05 -18.00 -14.72
C GLU A 184 -14.59 -17.33 -13.45
N ASN A 185 -14.08 -16.13 -13.18
CA ASN A 185 -14.35 -15.25 -12.06
C ASN A 185 -13.92 -15.78 -10.67
N THR A 186 -13.17 -16.88 -10.60
CA THR A 186 -12.63 -17.35 -9.32
C THR A 186 -11.41 -16.55 -8.87
N LYS A 187 -11.26 -16.45 -7.55
CA LYS A 187 -10.10 -15.85 -6.90
C LYS A 187 -8.83 -16.61 -7.26
N PHE A 188 -7.77 -15.87 -7.51
CA PHE A 188 -6.42 -16.36 -7.71
C PHE A 188 -5.50 -15.53 -6.82
N ASP A 189 -5.08 -16.12 -5.71
CA ASP A 189 -4.33 -15.42 -4.66
C ASP A 189 -2.85 -15.78 -4.76
N ILE A 190 -2.00 -14.76 -4.84
CA ILE A 190 -0.56 -14.87 -4.70
C ILE A 190 -0.18 -14.27 -3.35
N GLU A 191 0.21 -15.13 -2.41
CA GLU A 191 0.73 -14.72 -1.12
C GLU A 191 2.18 -14.26 -1.28
N PHE A 192 2.51 -13.11 -0.69
CA PHE A 192 3.87 -12.57 -0.76
C PHE A 192 4.69 -13.05 0.43
N ASP A 193 5.94 -13.37 0.16
CA ASP A 193 6.98 -13.77 1.10
C ASP A 193 8.13 -12.72 1.11
N GLY A 194 9.10 -12.93 1.99
CA GLY A 194 10.27 -12.06 2.11
C GLY A 194 10.10 -10.90 3.10
N ASP A 195 10.80 -9.79 2.88
CA ASP A 195 10.73 -8.59 3.74
C ASP A 195 9.51 -7.72 3.39
N LEU A 196 8.36 -8.11 3.93
CA LEU A 196 7.09 -7.39 3.71
C LEU A 196 7.08 -5.99 4.33
N ASN A 197 7.78 -5.77 5.45
CA ASN A 197 7.91 -4.46 6.07
C ASN A 197 8.66 -3.52 5.13
N GLY A 198 9.84 -3.93 4.65
CA GLY A 198 10.63 -3.16 3.69
C GLY A 198 9.87 -2.86 2.41
N LEU A 199 9.14 -3.85 1.88
CA LEU A 199 8.31 -3.68 0.68
C LEU A 199 7.23 -2.59 0.86
N ILE A 200 6.44 -2.65 1.93
CA ILE A 200 5.37 -1.67 2.17
C ILE A 200 5.95 -0.31 2.62
N ASP A 201 7.10 -0.28 3.31
CA ASP A 201 7.78 0.97 3.66
C ASP A 201 8.16 1.73 2.38
N ASP A 202 8.81 1.05 1.44
CA ASP A 202 9.19 1.61 0.15
C ASP A 202 7.96 2.11 -0.64
N TRP A 203 6.91 1.28 -0.75
CA TRP A 203 5.72 1.67 -1.51
C TRP A 203 4.88 2.76 -0.83
N SER A 204 4.81 2.80 0.50
CA SER A 204 3.93 3.72 1.25
C SER A 204 4.53 5.13 1.40
N ILE A 205 5.86 5.27 1.35
CA ILE A 205 6.51 6.59 1.30
C ILE A 205 6.16 7.34 0.00
N SER A 206 5.76 6.57 -1.01
CA SER A 206 5.65 6.96 -2.41
C SER A 206 4.22 7.42 -2.76
N SER A 207 3.79 8.57 -2.22
CA SER A 207 2.52 9.16 -2.64
C SER A 207 2.59 9.59 -4.11
N PRO A 208 1.64 9.19 -4.98
CA PRO A 208 1.50 9.79 -6.30
C PRO A 208 1.35 11.30 -6.12
N ILE A 209 2.18 12.09 -6.78
CA ILE A 209 2.10 13.55 -6.68
C ILE A 209 0.73 13.98 -7.22
N GLN A 210 -0.10 14.60 -6.36
CA GLN A 210 -1.45 15.04 -6.72
C GLN A 210 -1.36 16.05 -7.87
N GLY A 211 -1.95 15.71 -9.03
CA GLY A 211 -1.86 16.50 -10.26
C GLY A 211 -0.84 15.98 -11.29
N LEU A 212 0.00 15.00 -10.93
CA LEU A 212 0.86 14.26 -11.84
C LEU A 212 0.39 12.83 -12.09
N ARG A 213 -0.76 12.37 -11.54
CA ARG A 213 -1.38 11.10 -11.97
C ARG A 213 -1.81 11.24 -13.42
N ASP A 214 -0.86 11.08 -14.30
CA ASP A 214 -1.01 11.31 -15.71
C ASP A 214 -1.59 10.04 -16.30
N ARG A 215 -2.92 9.97 -16.39
CA ARG A 215 -3.62 8.94 -17.19
C ARG A 215 -3.43 9.18 -18.69
N GLY A 216 -2.22 9.52 -19.13
CA GLY A 216 -1.87 9.83 -20.52
C GLY A 216 -2.34 11.20 -21.02
N GLY A 217 -2.08 12.25 -20.25
CA GLY A 217 -2.16 13.65 -20.64
C GLY A 217 -0.92 14.10 -21.40
N ASN A 218 -1.15 14.82 -22.49
CA ASN A 218 -0.15 15.25 -23.46
C ASN A 218 1.04 16.00 -22.82
N PRO A 219 2.31 15.53 -22.89
CA PRO A 219 3.42 16.46 -22.82
C PRO A 219 3.28 17.36 -24.04
N CYS A 220 3.01 18.64 -23.82
CA CYS A 220 2.95 19.65 -24.86
C CYS A 220 4.12 19.45 -25.83
N TRP A 221 3.83 19.48 -27.15
CA TRP A 221 4.81 19.34 -28.23
C TRP A 221 6.05 20.19 -27.95
N THR A 222 7.05 19.60 -27.32
CA THR A 222 8.38 20.14 -27.22
C THR A 222 9.17 19.43 -28.31
N SER A 223 10.00 20.18 -29.02
CA SER A 223 10.93 19.65 -30.03
C SER A 223 11.93 18.64 -29.46
N ASP A 224 11.95 18.47 -28.14
CA ASP A 224 12.84 17.59 -27.41
C ASP A 224 12.18 16.24 -27.21
N TRP A 225 12.13 15.50 -28.30
CA TRP A 225 11.85 14.06 -28.35
C TRP A 225 13.00 13.31 -27.65
N ASN A 226 13.11 13.46 -26.33
CA ASN A 226 14.08 12.72 -25.55
C ASN A 226 13.48 11.32 -25.30
N TRP A 227 14.18 10.30 -25.78
CA TRP A 227 13.80 8.90 -25.65
C TRP A 227 14.03 8.35 -24.23
N ASN A 228 14.12 9.23 -23.22
CA ASN A 228 14.34 8.81 -21.85
C ASN A 228 13.00 8.49 -21.19
N GLN A 229 13.06 7.65 -20.16
CA GLN A 229 11.92 7.44 -19.28
C GLN A 229 11.42 8.79 -18.72
N PRO A 230 10.11 8.95 -18.50
CA PRO A 230 9.61 10.11 -17.80
C PRO A 230 10.14 10.05 -16.36
N ALA A 231 10.08 11.17 -15.63
CA ALA A 231 10.33 11.08 -14.21
C ALA A 231 9.33 10.09 -13.56
N PRO A 232 9.78 9.24 -12.63
CA PRO A 232 8.87 8.39 -11.89
C PRO A 232 7.88 9.27 -11.11
N GLU A 233 6.58 8.94 -11.19
CA GLU A 233 5.51 9.64 -10.46
C GLU A 233 5.48 9.26 -8.97
N THR A 234 6.10 8.14 -8.67
CA THR A 234 6.13 7.50 -7.37
C THR A 234 7.35 6.57 -7.34
N THR A 235 7.99 6.45 -6.20
CA THR A 235 9.00 5.41 -5.94
C THR A 235 8.38 4.02 -5.75
N ASN A 236 7.05 3.88 -5.82
CA ASN A 236 6.39 2.59 -5.91
C ASN A 236 6.55 2.05 -7.34
N GLU A 237 7.45 1.11 -7.53
CA GLU A 237 7.73 0.41 -8.78
C GLU A 237 6.54 -0.41 -9.31
N GLY A 238 5.65 -0.89 -8.45
CA GLY A 238 4.63 -1.88 -8.79
C GLY A 238 5.17 -3.32 -8.89
N ILE A 239 4.30 -4.20 -9.39
CA ILE A 239 4.46 -5.64 -9.44
C ILE A 239 4.48 -6.08 -10.90
N LEU A 240 5.42 -6.96 -11.23
CA LEU A 240 5.49 -7.67 -12.50
C LEU A 240 4.89 -9.07 -12.33
N LEU A 241 3.99 -9.46 -13.24
CA LEU A 241 3.37 -10.78 -13.27
C LEU A 241 3.87 -11.58 -14.46
N LYS A 242 4.37 -12.80 -14.21
CA LYS A 242 4.94 -13.69 -15.23
C LYS A 242 4.35 -15.09 -15.12
N GLY A 243 4.07 -15.72 -16.26
CA GLY A 243 3.65 -17.11 -16.30
C GLY A 243 4.85 -18.06 -16.28
N SER A 244 4.68 -19.28 -15.79
CA SER A 244 5.74 -20.31 -15.81
C SER A 244 5.96 -20.93 -17.20
N ASP A 245 4.96 -20.88 -18.07
CA ASP A 245 4.95 -21.55 -19.37
C ASP A 245 4.22 -20.72 -20.44
N ASN A 246 3.95 -21.30 -21.62
CA ASN A 246 3.25 -20.60 -22.69
C ASN A 246 1.72 -20.58 -22.56
N THR A 247 1.17 -21.20 -21.52
CA THR A 247 -0.26 -21.09 -21.19
C THR A 247 -0.57 -19.63 -20.90
N THR A 248 -1.63 -19.12 -21.52
CA THR A 248 -2.03 -17.72 -21.32
C THR A 248 -3.02 -17.66 -20.16
N HIS A 249 -2.66 -16.94 -19.11
CA HIS A 249 -3.52 -16.60 -17.98
C HIS A 249 -4.14 -15.24 -18.28
N ILE A 250 -5.46 -15.12 -18.14
CA ILE A 250 -6.20 -13.88 -18.36
C ILE A 250 -6.91 -13.55 -17.06
N PHE A 251 -6.61 -12.39 -16.49
CA PHE A 251 -7.29 -11.88 -15.31
C PHE A 251 -8.11 -10.65 -15.65
N HIS A 252 -9.10 -10.36 -14.83
CA HIS A 252 -9.75 -9.05 -14.80
C HIS A 252 -8.77 -7.97 -14.33
N SER A 253 -8.88 -6.77 -14.91
CA SER A 253 -8.13 -5.58 -14.50
C SER A 253 -8.95 -4.66 -13.61
N SER A 254 -8.36 -3.56 -13.18
CA SER A 254 -9.04 -2.45 -12.51
C SER A 254 -10.11 -1.77 -13.37
N GLU A 255 -10.16 -2.08 -14.67
CA GLU A 255 -11.14 -1.60 -15.64
C GLU A 255 -12.25 -2.62 -15.93
N ALA A 256 -12.29 -3.72 -15.19
CA ALA A 256 -13.43 -4.61 -15.20
C ALA A 256 -14.71 -3.85 -14.85
N LYS A 257 -15.79 -4.15 -15.60
CA LYS A 257 -17.12 -3.55 -15.40
C LYS A 257 -17.69 -3.91 -14.04
N ASP A 258 -17.52 -5.16 -13.65
CA ASP A 258 -17.83 -5.61 -12.31
C ASP A 258 -16.68 -5.23 -11.36
N LYS A 259 -16.98 -4.39 -10.38
CA LYS A 259 -15.97 -3.90 -9.42
C LYS A 259 -15.52 -5.00 -8.47
N GLU A 260 -16.36 -6.01 -8.23
CA GLU A 260 -16.02 -7.13 -7.35
C GLU A 260 -14.94 -8.04 -7.95
N LEU A 261 -14.76 -7.99 -9.28
CA LEU A 261 -13.76 -8.77 -10.01
C LEU A 261 -12.46 -7.99 -10.25
N ARG A 262 -12.31 -6.78 -9.70
CA ARG A 262 -11.08 -5.99 -9.86
C ARG A 262 -9.97 -6.53 -8.97
N PRO A 263 -8.69 -6.42 -9.39
CA PRO A 263 -7.54 -6.78 -8.58
C PRO A 263 -7.57 -6.15 -7.20
N GLN A 264 -7.07 -6.89 -6.22
CA GLN A 264 -6.98 -6.44 -4.83
C GLN A 264 -5.56 -6.66 -4.32
N LEU A 265 -5.01 -5.67 -3.64
CA LEU A 265 -3.89 -5.88 -2.73
C LEU A 265 -4.45 -5.91 -1.32
N ILE A 266 -4.29 -7.04 -0.63
CA ILE A 266 -4.78 -7.24 0.73
C ILE A 266 -3.57 -7.18 1.65
N VAL A 267 -3.56 -6.25 2.58
CA VAL A 267 -2.47 -6.06 3.53
C VAL A 267 -3.01 -6.22 4.94
N THR A 268 -2.49 -7.19 5.67
CA THR A 268 -2.77 -7.35 7.11
C THR A 268 -1.54 -6.90 7.88
N TYR A 269 -1.73 -6.01 8.85
CA TYR A 269 -0.65 -5.45 9.65
C TYR A 269 -1.02 -5.35 11.12
N SER A 270 0.02 -5.34 11.94
CA SER A 270 -0.02 -5.12 13.38
C SER A 270 0.28 -3.65 13.65
N ALA A 271 -0.62 -2.95 14.33
CA ALA A 271 -0.42 -1.56 14.75
C ALA A 271 -0.32 -1.45 16.27
N THR A 272 0.39 -0.43 16.76
CA THR A 272 0.28 -0.03 18.17
C THR A 272 -1.06 0.62 18.40
N PHE A 273 -1.80 0.09 19.37
CA PHE A 273 -2.88 0.82 19.98
C PHE A 273 -2.29 1.81 21.00
N GLU A 274 -2.45 3.11 20.77
CA GLU A 274 -1.90 4.18 21.61
C GLU A 274 -2.85 5.36 21.80
N ILE A 275 -2.73 6.02 22.96
CA ILE A 275 -3.23 7.38 23.16
C ILE A 275 -2.25 8.34 22.49
N ILE A 276 -2.73 9.05 21.48
CA ILE A 276 -1.94 9.94 20.62
C ILE A 276 -1.79 11.32 21.27
N LYS A 277 -2.87 11.82 21.89
CA LYS A 277 -2.91 13.17 22.44
C LYS A 277 -3.92 13.26 23.57
N ILE A 278 -3.56 14.02 24.61
CA ILE A 278 -4.46 14.44 25.66
C ILE A 278 -4.40 15.97 25.73
N ILE A 279 -5.54 16.64 25.66
CA ILE A 279 -5.69 18.08 25.88
C ILE A 279 -6.55 18.24 27.13
N ARG A 280 -6.09 19.05 28.08
CA ARG A 280 -6.92 19.46 29.22
C ARG A 280 -7.20 20.95 29.14
N ASP A 281 -8.45 21.31 29.41
CA ASP A 281 -8.82 22.68 29.68
C ASP A 281 -8.48 23.02 31.14
N PRO A 282 -7.58 23.99 31.39
CA PRO A 282 -7.18 24.36 32.74
C PRO A 282 -8.30 25.08 33.53
N ASP A 283 -9.28 25.66 32.83
CA ASP A 283 -10.36 26.43 33.44
C ASP A 283 -11.57 25.54 33.78
N THR A 284 -11.84 24.54 32.94
CA THR A 284 -13.01 23.66 33.09
C THR A 284 -12.68 22.23 33.51
N GLY A 285 -11.41 21.81 33.52
CA GLY A 285 -11.00 20.45 33.83
C GLY A 285 -11.26 19.43 32.72
N ALA A 286 -12.06 19.80 31.71
CA ALA A 286 -12.44 18.95 30.59
C ALA A 286 -11.22 18.37 29.87
N ALA A 287 -11.34 17.13 29.42
CA ALA A 287 -10.27 16.41 28.75
C ALA A 287 -10.70 15.92 27.37
N THR A 288 -9.88 16.23 26.36
CA THR A 288 -9.99 15.66 25.02
C THR A 288 -8.90 14.61 24.85
N ILE A 289 -9.28 13.37 24.62
CA ILE A 289 -8.39 12.23 24.45
C ILE A 289 -8.51 11.74 23.01
N GLN A 290 -7.39 11.80 22.28
CA GLN A 290 -7.28 11.24 20.93
C GLN A 290 -6.46 9.96 20.99
N PHE A 291 -6.98 8.88 20.42
CA PHE A 291 -6.31 7.57 20.38
C PHE A 291 -6.45 6.93 19.01
N SER A 292 -5.54 6.00 18.69
CA SER A 292 -5.62 5.18 17.48
C SER A 292 -6.82 4.25 17.55
N SER A 293 -7.65 4.22 16.51
CA SER A 293 -8.90 3.45 16.50
C SER A 293 -9.18 2.80 15.15
N SER A 294 -10.05 1.78 15.18
CA SER A 294 -10.62 1.17 13.99
C SER A 294 -12.10 1.54 13.87
N PRO A 295 -12.61 1.80 12.66
CA PRO A 295 -14.00 2.20 12.47
C PRO A 295 -14.98 1.12 12.94
N GLY A 296 -15.93 1.49 13.79
CA GLY A 296 -17.00 0.62 14.27
C GLY A 296 -16.64 -0.28 15.46
N GLU A 297 -15.38 -0.30 15.89
CA GLU A 297 -14.97 -0.97 17.14
C GLU A 297 -15.43 -0.16 18.35
N GLU A 298 -15.83 -0.84 19.42
CA GLU A 298 -16.25 -0.22 20.69
C GLU A 298 -15.07 -0.09 21.66
N TYR A 299 -14.91 1.10 22.24
CA TYR A 299 -13.84 1.41 23.17
C TYR A 299 -14.38 1.89 24.51
N ALA A 300 -13.71 1.48 25.59
CA ALA A 300 -13.85 2.07 26.91
C ALA A 300 -12.67 2.99 27.23
N VAL A 301 -12.98 4.12 27.85
CA VAL A 301 -12.03 5.14 28.30
C VAL A 301 -12.13 5.23 29.81
N ASP A 302 -11.01 5.02 30.51
CA ASP A 302 -10.93 5.09 31.97
C ASP A 302 -9.88 6.13 32.41
N ALA A 303 -10.07 6.73 33.59
CA ALA A 303 -9.10 7.58 34.28
C ALA A 303 -8.63 6.98 35.60
N SER A 304 -7.42 7.36 36.04
CA SER A 304 -6.85 6.95 37.32
C SER A 304 -5.93 8.02 37.90
N TYR A 305 -5.89 8.14 39.21
CA TYR A 305 -4.94 9.01 39.93
C TYR A 305 -3.72 8.25 40.48
N ASP A 306 -3.79 6.91 40.53
CA ASP A 306 -2.80 6.07 41.21
C ASP A 306 -2.31 4.88 40.36
N LEU A 307 -2.81 4.71 39.13
CA LEU A 307 -2.60 3.57 38.23
C LEU A 307 -3.13 2.22 38.73
N HIS A 308 -3.80 2.17 39.88
CA HIS A 308 -4.35 0.96 40.49
C HIS A 308 -5.88 0.95 40.42
N THR A 309 -6.51 2.05 40.82
CA THR A 309 -7.95 2.25 40.80
C THR A 309 -8.32 3.03 39.55
N TRP A 310 -9.28 2.50 38.79
CA TRP A 310 -9.69 3.09 37.52
C TRP A 310 -11.18 3.43 37.56
N GLU A 311 -11.49 4.66 37.21
CA GLU A 311 -12.84 5.19 37.06
C GLU A 311 -13.20 5.20 35.57
N GLU A 312 -14.33 4.60 35.24
CA GLU A 312 -14.86 4.59 33.88
C GLU A 312 -15.37 5.98 33.51
N LEU A 313 -14.95 6.49 32.35
CA LEU A 313 -15.46 7.73 31.77
C LEU A 313 -16.57 7.44 30.76
N ASP A 314 -16.37 6.44 29.91
CA ASP A 314 -17.31 5.96 28.91
C ASP A 314 -16.92 4.53 28.47
N ASP A 315 -17.89 3.65 28.24
CA ASP A 315 -17.72 2.27 27.75
C ASP A 315 -18.42 2.02 26.40
N GLY A 316 -18.75 3.07 25.65
CA GLY A 316 -19.46 2.97 24.36
C GLY A 316 -18.88 3.86 23.26
N VAL A 317 -17.61 4.23 23.34
CA VAL A 317 -16.99 5.13 22.35
C VAL A 317 -16.79 4.38 21.04
N ILE A 318 -17.59 4.72 20.02
CA ILE A 318 -17.49 4.09 18.68
C ILE A 318 -16.28 4.65 17.94
N GLY A 319 -15.41 3.74 17.54
CA GLY A 319 -14.21 4.06 16.77
C GLY A 319 -14.51 4.68 15.42
N GLU A 320 -13.77 5.72 15.07
CA GLU A 320 -13.65 6.25 13.72
C GLU A 320 -12.40 5.68 13.01
N LYS A 321 -12.29 5.96 11.71
CA LYS A 321 -11.16 5.52 10.89
C LYS A 321 -9.85 6.18 11.35
N ASP A 322 -8.84 5.36 11.64
CA ASP A 322 -7.49 5.72 12.06
C ASP A 322 -7.38 6.34 13.45
N LYS A 323 -8.28 7.26 13.82
CA LYS A 323 -8.26 7.99 15.09
C LYS A 323 -9.66 8.30 15.56
N THR A 324 -9.87 8.23 16.87
CA THR A 324 -11.10 8.68 17.53
C THR A 324 -10.75 9.77 18.53
N GLU A 325 -11.62 10.75 18.63
CA GLU A 325 -11.56 11.81 19.63
C GLU A 325 -12.71 11.61 20.62
N PHE A 326 -12.37 11.41 21.87
CA PHE A 326 -13.30 11.37 22.98
C PHE A 326 -13.18 12.66 23.80
N VAL A 327 -14.31 13.25 24.17
CA VAL A 327 -14.38 14.46 24.99
C VAL A 327 -15.09 14.12 26.29
N ASP A 328 -14.37 14.28 27.40
CA ASP A 328 -14.92 14.19 28.74
C ASP A 328 -15.15 15.60 29.29
N ASP A 329 -16.43 15.98 29.34
CA ASP A 329 -16.90 17.25 29.89
C ASP A 329 -17.25 17.16 31.40
N PHE A 330 -17.14 15.96 32.02
CA PHE A 330 -17.64 15.70 33.37
C PHE A 330 -16.56 15.70 34.47
N LEU A 331 -15.27 15.69 34.11
CA LEU A 331 -14.18 15.75 35.08
C LEU A 331 -13.66 17.18 35.35
N ALA A 332 -14.42 17.95 36.13
CA ALA A 332 -13.80 18.86 37.09
C ALA A 332 -14.07 18.37 38.51
N PRO A 333 -13.21 17.50 39.08
CA PRO A 333 -13.09 17.46 40.53
C PRO A 333 -12.37 18.72 40.99
N GLU A 334 -12.94 19.41 41.99
CA GLU A 334 -12.30 20.52 42.68
C GLU A 334 -10.89 20.12 43.13
N ASN A 335 -9.86 20.65 42.48
CA ASN A 335 -8.47 20.66 42.95
C ASN A 335 -8.01 19.41 43.72
N GLU A 336 -7.45 18.43 43.01
CA GLU A 336 -6.30 17.73 43.57
C GLU A 336 -5.13 17.87 42.61
N ALA A 337 -4.04 18.47 43.11
CA ALA A 337 -2.80 18.73 42.39
C ALA A 337 -2.01 17.45 42.10
N GLY A 338 -2.68 16.43 41.55
CA GLY A 338 -2.14 15.12 41.21
C GLY A 338 -2.05 14.91 39.69
N GLU A 339 -1.13 14.05 39.28
CA GLU A 339 -1.10 13.53 37.91
C GLU A 339 -2.31 12.60 37.72
N ILE A 340 -2.97 12.72 36.58
CA ILE A 340 -4.06 11.83 36.18
C ILE A 340 -3.60 11.05 34.96
N PHE A 341 -3.85 9.77 35.00
CA PHE A 341 -3.53 8.80 33.98
C PHE A 341 -4.80 8.39 33.25
N TYR A 342 -4.68 8.14 31.94
CA TYR A 342 -5.76 7.64 31.12
C TYR A 342 -5.36 6.30 30.51
N ARG A 343 -6.36 5.45 30.33
CA ARG A 343 -6.24 4.29 29.43
C ARG A 343 -7.47 4.23 28.54
N VAL A 344 -7.24 3.76 27.34
CA VAL A 344 -8.31 3.33 26.44
C VAL A 344 -8.16 1.83 26.30
N ARG A 345 -9.24 1.10 26.08
CA ARG A 345 -9.22 -0.35 25.85
C ARG A 345 -10.35 -0.73 24.90
N THR A 346 -10.14 -1.76 24.09
CA THR A 346 -11.21 -2.37 23.30
C THR A 346 -12.17 -3.12 24.23
N LEU A 347 -13.44 -3.18 23.85
CA LEU A 347 -14.43 -4.05 24.47
C LEU A 347 -14.61 -5.28 23.59
N ASP A 348 -14.43 -6.46 24.19
CA ASP A 348 -14.57 -7.76 23.51
C ASP A 348 -16.03 -8.21 23.39
#